data_AF-A0A350I833-F1
#
_entry.id   AF-A0A350I833-F1
#
_cell.length_a   1.000
_cell.length_b   1.000
_cell.length_c   1.000
_cell.angle_alpha   90.00
_cell.angle_beta   90.00
_cell.angle_gamma   90.00
#
_symmetry.space_group_name_H-M   'P 1'
#
loop_
_entity.id
_entity.type
_entity.pdbx_description
1 polymer ?
#
loop_
_entity_poly.entity_id
_entity_poly.type
_entity_poly.pdbx_seq_one_letter_code
_entity_poly.pdbx_strand_id
1 'polypeptide(L)' 'YNRKQLNLLEKPLIVMDATLLRYEKLQIEQALSRVENLQKEVHRYQGEFVFLWHNSSFNSQEWIGFDEVYKSMYRQF' A
#
# COMPACT_ATOMS: atom_id res chain seq x y z
N TYR A 1 -36.21 0.69 -6.36
CA TYR A 1 -34.81 1.17 -6.35
C TYR A 1 -34.32 1.32 -7.78
N ASN A 2 -34.09 2.54 -8.26
CA ASN A 2 -33.52 2.79 -9.58
C ASN A 2 -31.99 2.82 -9.47
N ARG A 3 -31.31 1.81 -10.03
CA ARG A 3 -29.85 1.87 -10.18
C ARG A 3 -29.52 2.85 -11.31
N LYS A 4 -28.64 3.82 -11.04
CA LYS A 4 -28.09 4.75 -12.04
C LYS A 4 -26.58 4.61 -12.07
N GLN A 5 -26.01 4.60 -13.27
CA GLN A 5 -24.57 4.69 -13.44
C GLN A 5 -24.12 6.10 -13.07
N LEU A 6 -23.10 6.19 -12.23
CA LEU A 6 -22.49 7.45 -11.82
C LEU A 6 -21.24 7.71 -12.66
N ASN A 7 -20.89 8.98 -12.85
CA ASN A 7 -19.65 9.38 -13.51
C ASN A 7 -18.52 9.47 -12.46
N LEU A 8 -18.12 8.33 -11.92
CA LEU A 8 -17.05 8.22 -10.93
C LEU A 8 -15.78 7.66 -11.57
N LEU A 9 -14.64 8.21 -11.19
CA LEU A 9 -13.33 7.62 -11.44
C LEU A 9 -12.91 6.86 -10.19
N GLU A 10 -12.77 5.54 -10.31
CA GLU A 10 -12.24 4.70 -9.24
C GLU A 10 -10.76 4.44 -9.48
N LYS A 11 -9.95 4.61 -8.44
CA LYS A 11 -8.55 4.18 -8.43
C LYS A 11 -8.44 2.96 -7.51
N PRO A 12 -7.91 1.82 -7.98
CA PRO A 12 -7.82 0.62 -7.17
C PRO A 12 -6.80 0.82 -6.04
N LEU A 13 -7.16 0.47 -4.81
CA LEU A 13 -6.21 0.40 -3.70
C LEU A 13 -5.28 -0.81 -3.91
N ILE A 14 -3.96 -0.58 -3.97
CA ILE A 14 -2.97 -1.62 -4.25
C ILE A 14 -2.34 -2.19 -2.99
N VAL A 15 -1.99 -1.34 -2.01
CA VAL A 15 -1.33 -1.78 -0.78
C VAL A 15 -1.80 -0.98 0.44
N MET A 16 -1.86 -1.65 1.59
CA MET A 16 -2.19 -1.05 2.87
C MET A 16 -1.20 -1.55 3.92
N ASP A 17 -0.69 -0.64 4.74
CA ASP A 17 0.23 -0.92 5.85
C ASP A 17 -0.27 -2.08 6.75
N ALA A 18 -1.54 -2.02 7.17
CA ALA A 18 -2.15 -3.02 8.06
C ALA A 18 -2.18 -4.40 7.41
N THR A 19 -2.39 -4.49 6.09
CA THR A 19 -2.33 -5.77 5.35
C THR A 19 -0.97 -6.43 5.52
N LEU A 20 0.10 -5.69 5.26
CA LEU A 20 1.46 -6.20 5.32
C LEU A 20 1.82 -6.67 6.74
N LEU A 21 1.53 -5.85 7.75
CA LEU A 21 1.96 -6.13 9.12
C LEU A 21 1.01 -7.03 9.92
N ARG A 22 -0.30 -6.77 9.90
CA ARG A 22 -1.25 -7.46 10.79
C ARG A 22 -1.86 -8.70 10.16
N TYR A 23 -2.26 -8.61 8.89
CA TYR A 23 -2.93 -9.71 8.21
C TYR A 23 -1.93 -10.73 7.67
N GLU A 24 -0.91 -10.26 6.97
CA GLU A 24 0.11 -11.13 6.37
C GLU A 24 1.29 -11.41 7.31
N LYS A 25 1.47 -10.60 8.37
CA LYS A 25 2.52 -10.77 9.38
C LYS A 25 3.93 -10.80 8.78
N LEU A 26 4.14 -9.98 7.75
CA LEU A 26 5.42 -9.87 7.08
C LEU A 26 6.45 -9.20 7.98
N GLN A 27 7.67 -9.74 7.95
CA GLN A 27 8.84 -9.01 8.45
C GLN A 27 9.14 -7.82 7.53
N ILE A 28 9.91 -6.84 8.01
CA ILE A 28 10.18 -5.58 7.30
C ILE A 28 10.75 -5.84 5.90
N GLU A 29 11.71 -6.75 5.77
CA GLU A 29 12.35 -7.09 4.49
C GLU A 29 11.35 -7.73 3.51
N GLN A 30 10.44 -8.55 4.02
CA GLN A 30 9.37 -9.16 3.22
C GLN A 30 8.35 -8.12 2.76
N ALA A 31 8.01 -7.16 3.63
CA ALA A 31 7.12 -6.06 3.31
C ALA A 31 7.74 -5.12 2.25
N LEU A 32 9.03 -4.80 2.37
CA LEU A 32 9.79 -4.04 1.36
C LEU A 32 9.78 -4.76 0.02
N SER A 33 10.14 -6.05 -0.01
CA SER A 33 10.11 -6.85 -1.24
C SER A 33 8.71 -6.92 -1.83
N ARG A 34 7.67 -7.01 -0.99
CA ARG A 34 6.28 -7.01 -1.46
C ARG A 34 5.92 -5.69 -2.14
N VAL A 35 6.22 -4.55 -1.51
CA VAL A 35 5.96 -3.22 -2.06
C VAL A 35 6.70 -3.03 -3.38
N GLU A 36 7.98 -3.41 -3.44
CA GLU A 36 8.79 -3.30 -4.65
C GLU A 36 8.20 -4.13 -5.81
N ASN A 37 7.76 -5.36 -5.55
CA ASN A 37 7.16 -6.21 -6.57
C ASN A 37 5.83 -5.63 -7.09
N LEU A 38 4.99 -5.09 -6.20
CA LEU A 38 3.75 -4.43 -6.59
C LEU A 38 4.02 -3.16 -7.41
N GLN A 39 5.01 -2.35 -7.02
CA GLN A 39 5.42 -1.16 -7.78
C GLN A 39 5.94 -1.52 -9.17
N LYS A 40 6.77 -2.57 -9.28
CA LYS A 40 7.26 -3.08 -10.58
C LYS A 40 6.12 -3.49 -11.49
N GLU A 41 5.12 -4.20 -10.95
CA GLU A 41 3.98 -4.65 -11.75
C GLU A 41 3.11 -3.47 -12.20
N VAL A 42 2.83 -2.51 -11.31
CA VAL A 42 2.10 -1.28 -11.67
C VAL A 42 2.86 -0.48 -12.73
N HIS A 43 4.17 -0.30 -12.56
CA HIS A 43 5.02 0.41 -13.53
C HIS A 43 5.04 -0.28 -14.90
N ARG A 44 5.15 -1.62 -14.92
CA ARG A 44 5.14 -2.43 -16.15
C ARG A 44 3.91 -2.15 -17.03
N TYR A 45 2.76 -1.90 -16.42
CA TYR A 45 1.52 -1.59 -17.13
C TYR A 45 1.16 -0.10 -17.11
N GLN A 46 2.12 0.78 -16.77
CA GLN A 46 1.94 2.23 -16.74
C GLN A 46 0.76 2.68 -15.85
N GLY A 47 0.50 1.93 -14.78
CA GLY A 47 -0.55 2.22 -13.82
C GLY A 47 -0.12 3.22 -12.75
N GLU A 48 -1.06 3.57 -11.88
CA GLU A 48 -0.83 4.42 -10.71
C GLU A 48 -0.72 3.57 -9.45
N PHE A 49 0.38 3.74 -8.69
CA PHE A 49 0.59 3.01 -7.45
C PHE A 49 -0.15 3.69 -6.29
N VAL A 50 -1.33 3.17 -5.96
CA VAL A 50 -2.20 3.74 -4.91
C VAL A 50 -2.07 2.94 -3.63
N PHE A 51 -1.78 3.63 -2.53
CA PHE A 51 -1.59 3.02 -1.23
C PHE A 51 -2.38 3.76 -0.13
N LEU A 52 -2.62 3.05 0.97
CA LEU A 52 -3.26 3.57 2.18
C LEU A 52 -2.36 3.32 3.38
N TRP A 53 -2.34 4.28 4.31
CA TRP A 53 -1.73 4.13 5.62
C TRP A 53 -2.70 4.55 6.72
N HIS A 54 -2.43 4.12 7.95
CA HIS A 54 -3.16 4.57 9.13
C HIS A 54 -2.29 5.53 9.95
N ASN A 55 -2.81 6.72 10.27
CA ASN A 55 -2.07 7.68 11.10
C ASN A 55 -1.73 7.14 12.50
N SER A 56 -2.56 6.24 13.02
CA SER A 56 -2.32 5.56 14.30
C SER A 56 -1.11 4.63 14.27
N SER A 57 -0.63 4.21 13.09
CA SER A 57 0.56 3.38 12.94
C SER A 57 1.83 4.09 13.42
N PHE A 58 1.93 5.41 13.29
CA PHE A 58 3.16 6.16 13.64
C PHE A 58 3.40 6.33 15.15
N ASN A 59 2.40 6.01 15.99
CA ASN A 59 2.47 6.20 17.45
C ASN A 59 2.34 4.89 18.22
N SER A 60 2.67 3.75 17.59
CA SER A 60 2.51 2.42 18.20
C SER A 60 3.79 1.60 18.08
N GLN A 61 4.14 0.91 19.16
CA GLN A 61 5.28 0.00 19.25
C GLN A 61 5.24 -1.12 18.20
N GLU A 62 4.04 -1.50 17.76
CA GLU A 62 3.81 -2.54 16.75
C GLU A 62 4.49 -2.21 15.41
N TRP A 63 4.64 -0.92 15.09
CA TRP A 63 5.10 -0.43 13.78
C TRP A 63 6.56 0.00 13.75
N ILE A 64 7.33 -0.32 14.80
CA ILE A 64 8.74 0.06 14.86
C ILE A 64 9.51 -0.54 13.68
N GLY A 65 10.27 0.30 12.99
CA GLY A 65 11.04 -0.06 11.80
C GLY A 65 10.22 -0.09 10.51
N PHE A 66 8.89 0.02 10.58
CA PHE A 66 8.03 0.03 9.40
C PHE A 66 8.11 1.35 8.61
N ASP A 67 8.78 2.36 9.15
CA ASP A 67 9.11 3.64 8.49
C ASP A 67 9.78 3.41 7.13
N GLU A 68 10.65 2.41 7.02
CA GLU A 68 11.32 2.09 5.75
C GLU A 68 10.34 1.53 4.71
N VAL A 69 9.31 0.80 5.14
CA VAL A 69 8.24 0.30 4.26
C VAL A 69 7.37 1.46 3.78
N TYR A 70 7.01 2.40 4.67
CA TYR A 70 6.33 3.62 4.23
C TYR A 70 7.16 4.41 3.23
N LYS A 71 8.48 4.50 3.46
CA LYS A 71 9.41 5.15 2.53
C LYS A 71 9.47 4.48 1.17
N SER A 72 9.45 3.15 1.12
CA SER A 72 9.41 2.43 -0.15
C SER A 72 8.11 2.66 -0.91
N MET A 73 6.97 2.80 -0.22
CA MET A 73 5.68 3.04 -0.88
C MET A 73 5.62 4.36 -1.67
N TYR A 74 6.23 5.44 -1.15
CA TYR A 74 6.19 6.75 -1.83
C TYR A 74 7.38 7.02 -2.76
N ARG A 75 8.51 6.33 -2.59
CA ARG A 75 9.65 6.45 -3.51
C ARG A 75 9.31 5.73 -4.82
N GLN A 76 9.21 6.49 -5.90
CA GLN A 76 9.01 5.97 -7.26
C GLN A 76 10.36 5.81 -7.94
N PHE A 77 10.49 4.77 -8.77
CA PHE A 77 11.60 4.53 -9.68
C PHE A 77 11.46 5.34 -10.96
#